data_AF-A0AAC8YQJ1-F1
#
_entry.id   AF-A0AAC8YQJ1-F1
#
_cell.length_a   1.000
_cell.length_b   1.000
_cell.length_c   1.000
_cell.angle_alpha   90.00
_cell.angle_beta   90.00
_cell.angle_gamma   90.00
#
_symmetry.space_group_name_H-M   'P 1'
#
loop_
_entity.id
_entity.type
_entity.pdbx_description
1 polymer ?
#
loop_
_entity_poly.entity_id
_entity_poly.type
_entity_poly.pdbx_seq_one_letter_code
_entity_poly.pdbx_strand_id
1 'polypeptide(L)'
;MAQAELELRHKDANNALLLVLHECALMTIEIAAENAAHAAAAIVAVNIRDCGKAKLENREIADLAFRLAAQVRPGDDIRARQIKRVLTHLTKADQWEAKLR
;
A
#
# COMPACT_ATOMS: atom_id res chain seq x y z
N MET A 1 -9.79 -6.87 29.92
CA MET A 1 -8.49 -6.22 29.66
C MET A 1 -7.80 -6.75 28.39
N ALA A 2 -7.72 -8.08 28.17
CA ALA A 2 -7.06 -8.65 26.99
C ALA A 2 -7.62 -8.20 25.61
N GLN A 3 -8.93 -7.98 25.50
CA GLN A 3 -9.56 -7.64 24.21
C GLN A 3 -9.26 -6.20 23.75
N ALA A 4 -9.28 -5.24 24.68
CA ALA A 4 -8.94 -3.85 24.38
C ALA A 4 -7.46 -3.69 23.96
N GLU A 5 -6.57 -4.48 24.55
CA GLU A 5 -5.15 -4.50 24.17
C GLU A 5 -4.93 -5.13 22.78
N LEU A 6 -5.66 -6.19 22.46
CA LEU A 6 -5.62 -6.80 21.12
C LEU A 6 -6.13 -5.84 20.04
N GLU A 7 -7.24 -5.14 20.31
CA GLU A 7 -7.78 -4.12 19.39
C GLU A 7 -6.80 -2.95 19.16
N LEU A 8 -6.08 -2.54 20.20
CA LEU A 8 -5.05 -1.51 20.07
C LEU A 8 -3.90 -1.99 19.17
N ARG A 9 -3.39 -3.21 19.40
CA ARG A 9 -2.33 -3.80 18.57
C ARG A 9 -2.73 -3.95 17.11
N HIS A 10 -3.98 -4.34 16.84
CA HIS A 10 -4.51 -4.41 15.48
C HIS A 10 -4.55 -3.03 14.81
N LYS A 11 -4.96 -1.99 15.53
CA LYS A 11 -4.96 -0.60 15.02
C LYS A 11 -3.55 -0.12 14.70
N ASP A 12 -2.58 -0.40 15.58
CA ASP A 12 -1.19 -0.03 15.35
C ASP A 12 -0.58 -0.76 14.15
N ALA A 13 -0.90 -2.04 13.98
CA ALA A 13 -0.49 -2.83 12.82
C ALA A 13 -1.08 -2.25 11.51
N ASN A 14 -2.38 -1.96 11.48
CA ASN A 14 -3.01 -1.35 10.30
C ASN A 14 -2.42 0.03 9.98
N ASN A 15 -2.13 0.83 11.01
CA ASN A 15 -1.48 2.13 10.81
C ASN A 15 -0.07 1.97 10.21
N ALA A 16 0.71 0.98 10.64
CA ALA A 16 2.00 0.70 10.05
C ALA A 16 1.89 0.28 8.57
N LEU A 17 0.93 -0.59 8.23
CA LEU A 17 0.68 -1.00 6.84
C LEU A 17 0.24 0.19 5.97
N LEU A 18 -0.59 1.09 6.52
CA LEU A 18 -1.01 2.31 5.84
C LEU A 18 0.17 3.25 5.55
N LEU A 19 1.10 3.42 6.49
CA LEU A 19 2.30 4.23 6.27
C LEU A 19 3.17 3.67 5.13
N VAL A 20 3.36 2.34 5.09
CA VAL A 20 4.10 1.69 4.00
C VAL A 20 3.40 1.89 2.65
N LEU A 21 2.07 1.80 2.61
CA LEU A 21 1.30 2.09 1.40
C LEU A 21 1.49 3.54 0.93
N HIS A 22 1.47 4.51 1.85
CA HIS A 22 1.71 5.92 1.54
C HIS A 22 3.13 6.16 1.01
N GLU A 23 4.15 5.55 1.62
CA GLU A 23 5.53 5.65 1.13
C GLU A 23 5.65 5.09 -0.30
N CYS A 24 5.05 3.92 -0.57
CA CYS A 24 5.00 3.36 -1.92
C CYS A 24 4.28 4.28 -2.92
N ALA A 25 3.21 4.94 -2.49
CA ALA A 25 2.49 5.91 -3.32
C ALA A 25 3.37 7.13 -3.64
N LEU A 26 4.05 7.71 -2.66
CA LEU A 26 4.96 8.85 -2.86
C LEU A 26 6.09 8.49 -3.82
N MET A 27 6.77 7.36 -3.61
CA MET A 27 7.82 6.89 -4.53
C MET A 27 7.27 6.66 -5.94
N THR A 28 6.02 6.20 -6.09
CA THR A 28 5.38 6.03 -7.41
C THR A 28 5.16 7.37 -8.11
N ILE A 29 4.82 8.43 -7.36
CA ILE A 29 4.66 9.78 -7.91
C ILE A 29 6.02 10.32 -8.36
N GLU A 30 7.08 10.11 -7.58
CA GLU A 30 8.45 10.53 -7.91
C GLU A 30 8.96 9.87 -9.19
N ILE A 31 8.85 8.53 -9.31
CA ILE A 31 9.27 7.85 -10.55
C ILE A 31 8.46 8.28 -11.77
N ALA A 32 7.19 8.65 -11.59
CA ALA A 32 6.35 9.10 -12.68
C ALA A 32 6.68 10.52 -13.16
N ALA A 33 7.22 11.37 -12.26
CA ALA A 33 7.76 12.67 -12.63
C ALA A 33 9.01 12.54 -13.51
N GLU A 34 9.78 11.46 -13.33
CA GLU A 34 10.99 11.15 -14.12
C GLU A 34 10.69 10.32 -15.38
N ASN A 35 9.63 9.50 -15.35
CA ASN A 35 9.28 8.57 -16.42
C ASN A 35 7.75 8.44 -16.61
N ALA A 36 7.26 8.98 -17.73
CA ALA A 36 5.85 8.97 -18.10
C ALA A 36 5.23 7.57 -18.24
N ALA A 37 6.03 6.50 -18.36
CA ALA A 37 5.53 5.11 -18.36
C ALA A 37 4.75 4.74 -17.07
N HIS A 38 4.93 5.50 -15.99
CA HIS A 38 4.25 5.30 -14.70
C HIS A 38 3.06 6.25 -14.46
N ALA A 39 2.62 7.04 -15.45
CA ALA A 39 1.56 8.03 -15.28
C ALA A 39 0.23 7.44 -14.72
N ALA A 40 -0.18 6.26 -15.20
CA ALA A 40 -1.37 5.58 -14.69
C ALA A 40 -1.23 5.17 -13.20
N ALA A 41 -0.03 4.74 -12.80
CA ALA A 41 0.26 4.41 -11.41
C ALA A 41 0.28 5.66 -10.53
N ALA A 42 0.78 6.79 -11.05
CA ALA A 42 0.76 8.07 -10.35
C ALA A 42 -0.65 8.57 -10.03
N ILE A 43 -1.63 8.40 -10.94
CA ILE A 43 -3.03 8.75 -10.67
C ILE A 43 -3.56 7.98 -9.45
N VAL A 44 -3.30 6.67 -9.40
CA VAL A 44 -3.72 5.83 -8.25
C VAL A 44 -2.97 6.25 -6.98
N ALA A 45 -1.67 6.52 -7.08
CA ALA A 45 -0.85 6.94 -5.96
C ALA A 45 -1.28 8.29 -5.37
N VAL A 46 -1.67 9.26 -6.21
CA VAL A 46 -2.21 10.55 -5.75
C VAL A 46 -3.51 10.33 -4.97
N ASN A 47 -4.43 9.50 -5.48
CA ASN A 47 -5.66 9.18 -4.76
C ASN A 47 -5.39 8.50 -3.40
N ILE A 48 -4.39 7.62 -3.33
CA ILE A 48 -3.97 6.99 -2.07
C ILE A 48 -3.39 8.02 -1.11
N ARG A 49 -2.49 8.90 -1.59
CA ARG A 49 -1.92 9.99 -0.80
C ARG A 49 -3.00 10.90 -0.22
N ASP A 50 -3.98 11.25 -1.05
CA ASP A 50 -5.06 12.19 -0.70
C ASP A 50 -6.17 11.54 0.15
N CYS A 51 -6.18 10.21 0.27
CA CYS A 51 -7.05 9.47 1.19
C CYS A 51 -6.77 9.82 2.68
N GLY A 52 -5.61 10.44 2.97
CA GLY A 52 -5.26 10.98 4.29
C GLY A 52 -5.09 9.90 5.37
N LYS A 53 -5.09 10.31 6.65
CA LYS A 53 -5.02 9.40 7.81
C LYS A 53 -6.38 8.75 8.11
N ALA A 54 -7.12 8.33 7.09
CA ALA A 54 -8.34 7.57 7.28
C ALA A 54 -8.00 6.28 8.06
N LYS A 55 -8.85 5.92 9.03
CA LYS A 55 -8.73 4.64 9.73
C LYS A 55 -9.18 3.54 8.78
N LEU A 56 -8.26 3.08 7.94
CA LEU A 56 -8.49 1.97 7.02
C LEU A 56 -8.27 0.64 7.73
N GLU A 57 -9.14 -0.32 7.43
CA GLU A 57 -8.93 -1.72 7.78
C GLU A 57 -7.86 -2.35 6.88
N ASN A 58 -7.23 -3.43 7.35
CA ASN A 58 -6.18 -4.14 6.60
C ASN A 58 -6.63 -4.53 5.18
N ARG A 59 -7.88 -4.98 5.04
CA ARG A 59 -8.48 -5.31 3.74
C ARG A 59 -8.50 -4.12 2.79
N GLU A 60 -8.90 -2.94 3.27
CA GLU A 60 -8.94 -1.73 2.44
C GLU A 60 -7.54 -1.30 2.02
N ILE A 61 -6.56 -1.43 2.92
CA ILE A 61 -5.14 -1.19 2.62
C ILE A 61 -4.63 -2.17 1.55
N ALA A 62 -4.97 -3.45 1.67
CA ALA A 62 -4.62 -4.48 0.70
C ALA A 62 -5.25 -4.22 -0.67
N ASP A 63 -6.52 -3.84 -0.73
CA ASP A 63 -7.22 -3.51 -1.98
C ASP A 63 -6.59 -2.30 -2.68
N LEU A 64 -6.22 -1.26 -1.93
CA LEU A 64 -5.49 -0.10 -2.47
C LEU A 64 -4.09 -0.49 -2.96
N ALA A 65 -3.36 -1.30 -2.20
CA ALA A 65 -2.05 -1.80 -2.59
C ALA A 65 -2.12 -2.62 -3.87
N PHE A 66 -3.12 -3.49 -4.01
CA PHE A 66 -3.37 -4.28 -5.22
C PHE A 66 -3.60 -3.38 -6.43
N ARG A 67 -4.49 -2.39 -6.30
CA ARG A 67 -4.80 -1.44 -7.37
C ARG A 67 -3.57 -0.68 -7.83
N LEU A 68 -2.72 -0.23 -6.90
CA LEU A 68 -1.48 0.45 -7.25
C LEU A 68 -0.49 -0.51 -7.93
N ALA A 69 -0.28 -1.71 -7.37
CA ALA A 69 0.64 -2.71 -7.92
C ALA A 69 0.28 -3.13 -9.35
N ALA A 70 -1.01 -3.20 -9.67
CA ALA A 70 -1.51 -3.50 -11.00
C ALA A 70 -1.09 -2.44 -12.04
N GLN A 71 -0.98 -1.17 -11.63
CA GLN A 71 -0.60 -0.07 -12.52
C GLN A 71 0.91 0.16 -12.61
N VAL A 72 1.68 -0.24 -11.58
CA VAL A 72 3.14 -0.14 -11.61
C VAL A 72 3.70 -1.10 -12.67
N ARG A 73 4.32 -0.53 -13.70
CA ARG A 73 5.01 -1.25 -14.79
C ARG A 73 6.49 -1.36 -14.46
N PRO A 74 6.99 -2.51 -14.00
CA PRO A 74 8.36 -2.60 -13.51
C PRO A 74 9.43 -2.28 -14.57
N GLY A 75 9.22 -2.68 -15.83
CA GLY A 75 10.17 -2.43 -16.92
C GLY A 75 11.63 -2.68 -16.50
N ASP A 76 12.51 -1.74 -16.86
CA ASP A 76 13.90 -1.74 -16.42
C ASP A 76 14.12 -0.94 -15.11
N ASP A 77 13.12 -0.23 -14.60
CA ASP A 77 13.23 0.59 -13.39
C ASP A 77 13.26 -0.30 -12.13
N ILE A 78 14.41 -0.30 -11.43
CA ILE A 78 14.62 -1.06 -10.20
C ILE A 78 13.68 -0.60 -9.08
N ARG A 79 13.40 0.70 -8.97
CA ARG A 79 12.50 1.27 -7.96
C ARG A 79 11.08 0.79 -8.20
N ALA A 80 10.62 0.81 -9.46
CA ALA A 80 9.30 0.30 -9.83
C ALA A 80 9.14 -1.18 -9.48
N ARG A 81 10.17 -2.01 -9.67
CA ARG A 81 10.19 -3.41 -9.23
C ARG A 81 10.07 -3.55 -7.71
N GLN A 82 10.82 -2.75 -6.96
CA GLN A 82 10.80 -2.78 -5.50
C GLN A 82 9.44 -2.35 -4.94
N ILE A 83 8.88 -1.25 -5.45
CA ILE A 83 7.54 -0.76 -5.08
C ILE A 83 6.50 -1.86 -5.34
N LYS A 84 6.49 -2.43 -6.55
CA LYS A 84 5.54 -3.49 -6.90
C LYS A 84 5.65 -4.70 -5.97
N ARG A 85 6.87 -5.07 -5.57
CA ARG A 85 7.11 -6.16 -4.62
C ARG A 85 6.53 -5.85 -3.24
N VAL A 86 6.80 -4.66 -2.68
CA VAL A 86 6.27 -4.25 -1.37
C VAL A 86 4.74 -4.20 -1.39
N LEU A 87 4.15 -3.60 -2.42
CA LEU A 87 2.69 -3.58 -2.58
C LEU A 87 2.10 -5.00 -2.65
N THR A 88 2.76 -5.91 -3.36
CA THR A 88 2.34 -7.33 -3.39
C THR A 88 2.44 -7.99 -2.01
N HIS A 89 3.40 -7.61 -1.17
CA HIS A 89 3.47 -8.10 0.21
C HIS A 89 2.32 -7.55 1.06
N LEU A 90 1.95 -6.27 0.91
CA LEU A 90 0.78 -5.70 1.58
C LEU A 90 -0.51 -6.43 1.18
N THR A 91 -0.70 -6.76 -0.11
CA THR A 91 -1.88 -7.55 -0.54
C THR A 91 -1.95 -8.94 0.09
N LYS A 92 -0.78 -9.51 0.44
CA LYS A 92 -0.72 -10.82 1.09
C LYS A 92 -0.95 -10.69 2.60
N ALA A 93 -0.63 -9.57 3.23
CA ALA A 93 -0.83 -9.40 4.68
C ALA A 93 -2.30 -9.62 5.09
N ASP A 94 -3.26 -9.14 4.29
CA ASP A 94 -4.70 -9.43 4.48
C ASP A 94 -5.03 -10.93 4.40
N GLN A 95 -4.47 -11.65 3.43
CA GLN A 95 -4.67 -13.10 3.29
C GLN A 95 -4.14 -13.90 4.49
N TRP A 96 -3.14 -13.37 5.20
CA TRP A 96 -2.60 -14.02 6.40
C TRP A 96 -3.47 -13.72 7.62
N GLU A 97 -3.97 -12.49 7.76
CA GLU A 97 -4.94 -12.16 8.81
C GLU A 97 -6.24 -12.96 8.66
N ALA A 98 -6.75 -13.09 7.43
CA ALA A 98 -7.96 -13.87 7.15
C ALA A 98 -7.83 -15.36 7.50
N LYS A 99 -6.60 -15.91 7.56
CA LYS A 99 -6.33 -17.31 7.94
C LYS A 99 -6.11 -17.51 9.45
N LEU A 100 -5.90 -16.43 10.20
CA LEU A 100 -5.67 -16.46 11.64
C LEU A 100 -6.96 -16.27 12.46
N ARG A 101 -8.05 -15.86 11.80
CA ARG A 101 -9.40 -15.76 12.36
C ARG A 101 -10.20 -17.03 12.04
#